data_AF-A0A420JBW3-F1
#
_entry.id   AF-A0A420JBW3-F1
#
_cell.length_a   1.000
_cell.length_b   1.000
_cell.length_c   1.000
_cell.angle_alpha   90.00
_cell.angle_beta   90.00
_cell.angle_gamma   90.00
#
_symmetry.space_group_name_H-M   'P 1'
#
loop_
_entity.id
_entity.type
_entity.pdbx_description
1 polymer ?
#
loop_
_entity_poly.entity_id
_entity_poly.type
_entity_poly.pdbx_seq_one_letter_code
_entity_poly.pdbx_strand_id
1 'polypeptide(L)'
;WTIEIFNFANEQACKDLRDYSRTNGVFVNSGPRARVQKSLIEFLNESKPHLWTKAEVEEVMEQFPHQFNSKYNPDLDISDQRTYTQHSPDLTRKINQQEQKQDIRQT
;
A
#
# COMPACT_ATOMS: atom_id res chain seq x y z
N TRP A 1 21.32 -6.69 -10.52
CA TRP A 1 21.71 -5.47 -9.75
C TRP A 1 22.60 -5.86 -8.57
N THR A 2 23.54 -5.01 -8.13
CA THR A 2 24.46 -5.31 -7.01
C THR A 2 24.10 -4.52 -5.76
N ILE A 3 24.28 -5.14 -4.59
CA ILE A 3 23.96 -4.54 -3.29
C ILE A 3 24.78 -3.27 -2.98
N GLU A 4 25.98 -3.16 -3.58
CA GLU A 4 26.87 -2.01 -3.42
C GLU A 4 26.23 -0.70 -3.88
N ILE A 5 25.43 -0.74 -4.96
CA ILE A 5 24.73 0.43 -5.50
C ILE A 5 23.75 0.99 -4.45
N PHE A 6 22.98 0.11 -3.81
CA PHE A 6 22.00 0.52 -2.81
C PHE A 6 22.61 0.85 -1.45
N ASN A 7 23.77 0.26 -1.12
CA ASN A 7 24.52 0.63 0.08
C ASN A 7 25.16 2.03 -0.04
N PHE A 8 25.52 2.44 -1.25
CA PHE A 8 25.99 3.80 -1.53
C PHE A 8 24.86 4.81 -1.59
N ALA A 9 23.67 4.39 -2.05
CA ALA A 9 22.50 5.24 -2.15
C ALA A 9 22.00 5.73 -0.79
N ASN A 10 21.37 6.90 -0.80
CA ASN A 10 20.71 7.46 0.38
C ASN A 10 19.59 6.51 0.87
N GLU A 11 19.52 6.29 2.20
CA GLU A 11 18.56 5.37 2.80
C GLU A 11 17.10 5.80 2.53
N GLN A 12 16.81 7.11 2.57
CA GLN A 12 15.49 7.63 2.27
C GLN A 12 15.12 7.37 0.81
N ALA A 13 16.04 7.59 -0.13
CA ALA A 13 15.80 7.27 -1.54
C ALA A 13 15.48 5.78 -1.76
N CYS A 14 16.11 4.88 -1.00
CA CYS A 14 15.78 3.46 -1.04
C CYS A 14 14.36 3.17 -0.52
N LYS A 15 13.94 3.85 0.56
CA LYS A 15 12.57 3.73 1.09
C LYS A 15 11.54 4.28 0.11
N ASP A 16 11.81 5.43 -0.50
CA ASP A 16 10.93 6.04 -1.49
C ASP A 16 10.78 5.13 -2.71
N LEU A 17 11.87 4.52 -3.18
CA LEU A 17 11.83 3.54 -4.27
C LEU A 17 11.03 2.28 -3.91
N ARG A 18 11.16 1.78 -2.67
CA ARG A 18 10.37 0.65 -2.16
C ARG A 18 8.89 1.00 -2.17
N ASP A 19 8.52 2.17 -1.65
CA ASP A 19 7.12 2.58 -1.53
C ASP A 19 6.51 2.87 -2.90
N TYR A 20 7.27 3.50 -3.80
CA TYR A 20 6.89 3.65 -5.21
C TYR A 20 6.63 2.30 -5.88
N SER A 21 7.53 1.33 -5.70
CA SER A 21 7.34 -0.02 -6.25
C SER A 21 6.05 -0.67 -5.71
N ARG A 22 5.84 -0.63 -4.39
CA ARG A 22 4.67 -1.25 -3.74
C ARG A 22 3.34 -0.63 -4.16
N THR A 23 3.29 0.69 -4.32
CA THR A 23 2.09 1.38 -4.82
C THR A 23 1.77 1.05 -6.27
N ASN A 24 2.76 0.57 -7.04
CA ASN A 24 2.58 0.12 -8.44
C ASN A 24 2.43 -1.41 -8.57
N GLY A 25 2.08 -2.12 -7.49
CA GLY A 25 1.80 -3.56 -7.54
C GLY A 25 3.03 -4.46 -7.57
N VAL A 26 4.21 -3.93 -7.23
CA VAL A 26 5.43 -4.71 -7.09
C VAL A 26 5.62 -5.13 -5.64
N PHE A 27 5.87 -6.41 -5.41
CA PHE A 27 6.18 -6.90 -4.08
C PHE A 27 7.61 -6.52 -3.71
N VAL A 28 7.77 -5.82 -2.59
CA VAL A 28 9.06 -5.58 -1.96
C VAL A 28 8.91 -5.84 -0.48
N ASN A 29 9.67 -6.81 0.04
CA ASN A 29 9.60 -7.22 1.43
C ASN A 29 9.81 -6.02 2.39
N SER A 30 8.87 -5.85 3.32
CA SER A 30 8.77 -4.74 4.27
C SER A 30 9.01 -5.17 5.72
N GLY A 31 9.48 -6.39 5.95
CA GLY A 31 9.62 -6.94 7.31
C GLY A 31 10.40 -6.01 8.25
N PRO A 32 10.03 -5.91 9.55
CA PRO A 32 10.57 -4.92 10.49
C PRO A 32 12.07 -5.04 10.78
N ARG A 33 12.73 -6.09 10.26
CA ARG A 33 14.18 -6.30 10.36
C ARG A 33 14.87 -6.43 9.00
N ALA A 34 14.13 -6.29 7.90
CA ALA A 34 14.67 -6.37 6.56
C ALA A 34 15.33 -5.03 6.20
N ARG A 35 16.57 -5.09 5.70
CA ARG A 35 17.23 -3.92 5.13
C ARG A 35 16.61 -3.66 3.75
N VAL A 36 16.06 -2.47 3.55
CA VAL A 36 15.36 -2.10 2.30
C VAL A 36 16.22 -2.35 1.06
N GLN A 37 17.52 -2.10 1.15
CA GLN A 37 18.50 -2.36 0.08
C GLN A 37 18.52 -3.83 -0.34
N LYS A 38 18.46 -4.75 0.63
CA LYS A 38 18.45 -6.19 0.37
C LYS A 38 17.15 -6.59 -0.32
N SER A 39 16.02 -6.10 0.17
CA SER A 39 14.69 -6.38 -0.41
C SER A 39 14.55 -5.82 -1.83
N LEU A 40 15.11 -4.64 -2.12
CA LEU A 40 15.16 -4.09 -3.46
C LEU A 40 16.00 -4.95 -4.41
N ILE A 41 17.14 -5.48 -3.93
CA ILE A 41 18.00 -6.38 -4.71
C ILE A 41 17.35 -7.73 -4.97
N GLU A 42 16.65 -8.27 -3.97
CA GLU A 42 15.87 -9.51 -4.11
C GLU A 42 14.84 -9.34 -5.22
N PHE A 43 13.97 -8.33 -5.12
CA PHE A 43 12.99 -8.00 -6.14
C PHE A 43 13.62 -7.78 -7.53
N LEU A 44 14.69 -6.99 -7.63
CA LEU A 44 15.33 -6.68 -8.91
C LEU A 44 16.02 -7.87 -9.58
N ASN A 45 16.31 -8.93 -8.83
CA ASN A 45 16.90 -10.17 -9.35
C ASN A 45 15.89 -11.32 -9.40
N GLU A 46 14.60 -11.07 -9.10
CA GLU A 46 13.54 -12.07 -9.27
C GLU A 46 13.42 -12.45 -10.75
N SER A 47 13.50 -13.76 -11.02
CA SER A 47 13.35 -14.30 -12.37
C SER A 47 11.88 -14.51 -12.77
N LYS A 48 10.98 -14.51 -11.78
CA LYS A 48 9.54 -14.71 -11.94
C LYS A 48 8.80 -13.72 -11.05
N PRO A 49 7.62 -13.23 -11.46
CA PRO A 49 6.81 -12.36 -10.62
C PRO A 49 6.47 -13.02 -9.27
N HIS A 50 6.53 -12.22 -8.20
CA HIS A 50 6.08 -12.65 -6.87
C HIS A 50 4.61 -13.06 -6.88
N LEU A 51 4.31 -14.19 -6.24
CA LEU A 51 2.95 -14.63 -6.02
C LEU A 51 2.42 -14.01 -4.73
N TRP A 52 1.60 -12.98 -4.89
CA TRP A 52 1.00 -12.27 -3.77
C TRP A 52 0.09 -13.16 -2.93
N THR A 53 0.33 -13.15 -1.63
CA THR A 53 -0.62 -13.69 -0.64
C THR A 53 -1.65 -12.64 -0.26
N LYS A 54 -2.82 -13.09 0.22
CA LYS A 54 -3.88 -12.19 0.69
C LYS A 54 -3.38 -11.24 1.80
N ALA A 55 -2.57 -11.74 2.72
CA ALA A 55 -2.03 -10.94 3.82
C ALA A 55 -1.09 -9.83 3.34
N GLU A 56 -0.26 -10.10 2.33
CA GLU A 56 0.65 -9.08 1.75
C GLU A 56 -0.13 -7.99 1.01
N VAL A 57 -1.22 -8.37 0.32
CA VAL A 57 -2.10 -7.41 -0.34
C VAL A 57 -2.79 -6.52 0.70
N GLU A 58 -3.35 -7.12 1.76
CA GLU A 58 -3.98 -6.37 2.86
C GLU A 58 -2.99 -5.42 3.53
N GLU A 59 -1.76 -5.86 3.81
CA GLU A 59 -0.71 -5.02 4.39
C GLU A 59 -0.40 -3.79 3.53
N VAL A 60 -0.27 -3.98 2.22
CA VAL A 60 0.02 -2.89 1.27
C VAL A 60 -1.18 -1.93 1.17
N MET A 61 -2.41 -2.45 1.16
CA MET A 61 -3.62 -1.63 1.14
C MET A 61 -3.78 -0.79 2.42
N GLU A 62 -3.44 -1.35 3.58
CA GLU A 62 -3.44 -0.63 4.85
C GLU A 62 -2.38 0.47 4.90
N GLN A 63 -1.21 0.23 4.31
CA GLN A 63 -0.11 1.21 4.27
C GLN A 63 -0.35 2.33 3.24
N PHE A 64 -1.05 2.05 2.15
CA PHE A 64 -1.32 3.03 1.08
C PHE A 64 -2.82 3.14 0.76
N PRO A 65 -3.67 3.55 1.73
CA PRO A 65 -5.13 3.48 1.62
C PRO A 65 -5.74 4.35 0.51
N HIS A 66 -5.00 5.34 0.02
CA HIS A 66 -5.45 6.25 -1.04
C HIS A 66 -5.03 5.81 -2.45
N GLN A 67 -4.09 4.88 -2.58
CA GLN A 67 -3.52 4.46 -3.87
C GLN A 67 -4.35 3.36 -4.55
N PHE A 68 -5.14 2.61 -3.78
CA PHE A 68 -5.96 1.50 -4.28
C PHE A 68 -7.45 1.83 -4.37
N ASN A 69 -7.81 3.11 -4.36
CA ASN A 69 -9.21 3.51 -4.45
C ASN A 69 -9.69 3.40 -5.90
N SER A 70 -10.78 2.66 -6.11
CA SER A 70 -11.36 2.41 -7.44
C SER A 70 -11.72 3.69 -8.20
N LYS A 71 -11.98 4.80 -7.50
CA LYS A 71 -12.27 6.11 -8.11
C LYS A 71 -11.11 6.68 -8.95
N TYR A 72 -9.90 6.13 -8.82
CA TYR A 72 -8.71 6.52 -9.57
C TYR A 72 -8.23 5.46 -10.56
N ASN A 73 -8.98 4.36 -10.74
CA ASN A 73 -8.66 3.33 -11.72
C ASN A 73 -9.62 3.42 -12.91
N PRO A 74 -9.23 4.06 -14.03
CA PRO A 74 -10.15 4.37 -15.14
C PRO A 74 -10.66 3.12 -15.89
N ASP A 75 -10.00 1.97 -15.73
CA ASP A 75 -10.35 0.70 -16.38
C ASP A 75 -11.23 -0.24 -15.51
N LEU A 76 -11.66 0.22 -14.33
CA LEU A 76 -12.56 -0.56 -13.46
C LEU A 76 -13.99 -0.53 -14.01
N ASP A 77 -14.40 -1.60 -14.70
CA ASP A 77 -15.81 -1.88 -14.96
C ASP A 77 -16.54 -2.00 -13.62
N ILE A 78 -17.39 -1.01 -13.35
CA ILE A 78 -18.08 -0.80 -12.07
C ILE A 78 -19.18 -1.86 -11.85
N SER A 79 -19.45 -2.68 -12.87
CA SER A 79 -20.49 -3.72 -12.84
C SER A 79 -20.25 -4.81 -11.79
N ASP A 80 -18.97 -5.12 -11.47
CA ASP A 80 -18.61 -6.21 -10.55
C ASP A 80 -18.46 -5.78 -9.07
N GLN A 81 -18.64 -4.50 -8.72
CA GLN A 81 -18.43 -4.00 -7.36
C GLN A 81 -19.55 -4.30 -6.36
N ARG A 82 -20.67 -4.93 -6.76
CA ARG A 82 -21.77 -5.23 -5.82
C ARG A 82 -21.42 -6.30 -4.77
N THR A 83 -20.29 -7.00 -4.91
CA THR A 83 -20.00 -8.18 -4.08
C THR A 83 -18.92 -7.94 -3.01
N TYR A 84 -18.06 -6.92 -3.14
CA TYR A 84 -16.89 -6.75 -2.25
C TYR A 84 -17.02 -5.62 -1.20
N THR A 85 -18.02 -4.74 -1.29
CA THR A 85 -18.22 -3.64 -0.32
C THR A 85 -19.07 -4.02 0.90
N GLN A 86 -19.23 -5.31 1.20
CA GLN A 86 -19.94 -5.79 2.39
C GLN A 86 -19.03 -6.16 3.56
N HIS A 87 -17.89 -5.50 3.78
CA HIS A 87 -17.17 -5.63 5.05
C HIS A 87 -16.58 -4.30 5.52
N SER A 88 -17.38 -3.51 6.25
CA SER A 88 -17.09 -3.10 7.64
C SER A 88 -18.02 -1.94 8.07
N PRO A 89 -19.11 -2.21 8.81
CA PRO A 89 -20.01 -1.17 9.31
C PRO A 89 -19.38 -0.23 10.35
N ASP A 90 -18.14 -0.48 10.77
CA ASP A 90 -17.49 0.23 11.87
C ASP A 90 -16.74 1.49 11.42
N LEU A 91 -16.35 1.58 10.15
CA LEU A 91 -15.67 2.76 9.61
C LEU A 91 -16.64 3.93 9.36
N THR A 92 -17.83 3.64 8.85
CA THR A 92 -18.90 4.63 8.64
C THR A 92 -19.37 5.25 9.96
N ARG A 93 -19.36 4.49 11.06
CA ARG A 93 -19.69 5.00 12.40
C ARG A 93 -18.66 5.96 12.96
N LYS A 94 -17.38 5.82 12.61
CA LYS A 94 -16.31 6.71 13.10
C LYS A 94 -16.29 8.05 12.35
N ILE A 95 -16.59 8.04 11.05
CA ILE A 95 -16.65 9.25 10.22
C ILE A 95 -17.82 10.15 10.68
N ASN A 96 -19.02 9.59 10.85
CA ASN A 96 -20.19 10.36 11.32
C ASN A 96 -20.03 10.92 12.75
N GLN A 97 -19.27 10.24 13.62
CA GLN A 97 -18.99 10.74 14.98
C GLN A 97 -17.96 11.87 15.03
N GLN A 98 -17.06 11.95 14.05
CA GLN A 98 -16.10 13.06 13.96
C GLN A 98 -16.76 14.33 13.42
N GLU A 99 -17.67 14.23 12.45
CA GLU A 99 -18.40 15.39 11.92
C GLU A 99 -19.32 16.01 12.97
N GLN A 100 -20.07 15.21 13.74
CA GLN A 100 -20.93 15.74 14.81
C GLN A 100 -20.16 16.42 15.97
N LYS A 101 -18.91 16.02 16.24
CA LYS A 101 -18.09 16.65 17.30
C LYS A 101 -17.48 17.99 16.89
N GLN A 102 -17.37 18.28 15.59
CA GLN A 102 -16.85 19.57 15.12
C GLN A 102 -17.93 20.65 15.10
N ASP A 103 -19.19 20.28 14.83
CA ASP A 103 -20.32 21.23 14.78
C ASP A 103 -20.67 21.80 16.16
N ILE A 104 -20.53 20.99 17.23
CA ILE A 104 -20.87 21.40 18.61
C ILE A 104 -19.88 22.43 19.19
N ARG A 105 -18.72 22.66 18.55
CA ARG A 105 -17.68 23.58 19.08
C ARG A 105 -17.77 25.01 18.55
N GLN A 106 -18.79 25.36 17.76
CA GLN A 106 -18.97 26.70 17.19
C GLN A 106 -20.27 27.41 17.60
N THR A 107 -20.91 27.02 18.71
CA THR A 107 -22.04 27.76 19.29
C THR A 107 -21.71 28.32 20.67
#